data_AF-A0A1G4USX2-F1
#
_entry.id   AF-A0A1G4USX2-F1
#
_cell.length_a   1.000
_cell.length_b   1.000
_cell.length_c   1.000
_cell.angle_alpha   90.00
_cell.angle_beta   90.00
_cell.angle_gamma   90.00
#
_symmetry.space_group_name_H-M   'P 1'
#
loop_
_entity.id
_entity.type
_entity.pdbx_description
1 polymer ?
#
loop_
_entity_poly.entity_id
_entity_poly.type
_entity_poly.pdbx_seq_one_letter_code
_entity_poly.pdbx_strand_id
1 'polypeptide(L)'
;MKKIIAGLIAVSVLAPVAALAGPACTAEAKDKWMSEDAMKAKVAEMGYQKIKTFKVSGSCYEIYGYTKDNKKAEVYFNPVTGAVVKSEID
;
A
#
# COMPACT_ATOMS: atom_id res chain seq x y z
N MET A 1 62.05 6.18 4.10
CA MET A 1 61.17 6.84 3.11
C MET A 1 59.87 6.06 3.06
N LYS A 2 58.80 6.53 3.73
CA LYS A 2 57.55 7.02 3.10
C LYS A 2 57.15 6.15 1.89
N LYS A 3 56.07 5.38 1.96
CA LYS A 3 54.74 5.83 1.49
C LYS A 3 53.63 4.97 2.10
N ILE A 4 52.77 5.64 2.86
CA ILE A 4 51.46 5.15 3.29
C ILE A 4 50.57 5.21 2.04
N ILE A 5 50.01 4.08 1.60
CA ILE A 5 48.96 4.07 0.57
C ILE A 5 47.65 3.85 1.32
N ALA A 6 46.91 4.94 1.47
CA ALA A 6 45.60 4.99 2.08
C ALA A 6 44.61 4.20 1.20
N GLY A 7 44.02 3.15 1.75
CA GLY A 7 42.90 2.44 1.14
C GLY A 7 41.64 3.28 1.23
N LEU A 8 41.12 3.72 0.09
CA LEU A 8 39.78 4.31 -0.03
C LEU A 8 38.74 3.27 0.36
N ILE A 9 38.15 3.42 1.55
CA ILE A 9 36.93 2.70 1.92
C ILE A 9 35.77 3.40 1.19
N ALA A 10 35.31 2.79 0.10
CA ALA A 10 34.09 3.19 -0.57
C ALA A 10 32.90 2.88 0.35
N VAL A 11 32.34 3.92 0.97
CA VAL A 11 31.10 3.81 1.75
C VAL A 11 29.95 3.71 0.77
N SER A 12 29.49 2.48 0.50
CA SER A 12 28.25 2.23 -0.21
C SER A 12 27.08 2.70 0.64
N VAL A 13 26.44 3.79 0.23
CA VAL A 13 25.20 4.29 0.85
C VAL A 13 24.09 3.31 0.48
N LEU A 14 23.85 2.33 1.35
CA LEU A 14 22.62 1.53 1.32
C LEU A 14 21.48 2.42 1.80
N ALA A 15 20.76 3.03 0.86
CA ALA A 15 19.52 3.73 1.18
C ALA A 15 18.52 2.71 1.78
N PRO A 16 17.90 3.01 2.94
CA PRO A 16 16.91 2.13 3.52
C PRO A 16 15.68 2.09 2.60
N VAL A 17 15.49 0.95 1.94
CA VAL A 17 14.19 0.61 1.35
C VAL A 17 13.22 0.43 2.51
N ALA A 18 12.35 1.41 2.72
CA ALA A 18 11.23 1.27 3.64
C ALA A 18 10.43 0.04 3.23
N ALA A 19 10.41 -0.99 4.09
CA ALA A 19 9.61 -2.19 3.87
C ALA A 19 8.13 -1.78 3.94
N LEU A 20 7.47 -1.71 2.79
CA LEU A 20 6.03 -1.49 2.69
C LEU A 20 5.33 -2.82 3.02
N ALA A 21 4.51 -2.84 4.06
CA ALA A 21 3.83 -4.05 4.54
C ALA A 21 2.64 -4.51 3.66
N GLY A 22 2.53 -4.03 2.41
CA GLY A 22 1.42 -4.32 1.49
C GLY A 22 1.89 -4.45 0.03
N PRO A 23 1.02 -4.92 -0.88
CA PRO A 23 1.36 -5.07 -2.30
C PRO A 23 1.63 -3.71 -2.97
N ALA A 24 2.24 -3.74 -4.15
CA ALA A 24 2.31 -2.58 -5.02
C ALA A 24 1.01 -2.46 -5.83
N CYS A 25 0.19 -1.44 -5.58
CA CYS A 25 -1.11 -1.28 -6.27
C CYS A 25 -1.06 -0.33 -7.47
N THR A 26 -0.24 0.73 -7.42
CA THR A 26 -0.04 1.65 -8.55
C THR A 26 1.35 2.31 -8.51
N ALA A 27 1.79 2.83 -9.65
CA ALA A 27 2.94 3.74 -9.78
C ALA A 27 2.52 5.20 -10.03
N GLU A 28 1.22 5.44 -10.20
CA GLU A 28 0.66 6.76 -10.47
C GLU A 28 0.78 7.70 -9.27
N ALA A 29 0.99 8.98 -9.54
CA ALA A 29 1.08 10.02 -8.53
C ALA A 29 -0.26 10.20 -7.77
N LYS A 30 -0.17 10.65 -6.51
CA LYS A 30 -1.33 10.77 -5.62
C LYS A 30 -2.41 11.74 -6.11
N ASP A 31 -2.08 12.69 -6.98
CA ASP A 31 -3.06 13.59 -7.62
C ASP A 31 -3.99 12.86 -8.61
N LYS A 32 -3.58 11.67 -9.08
CA LYS A 32 -4.40 10.78 -9.93
C LYS A 32 -5.29 9.83 -9.13
N TRP A 33 -5.10 9.78 -7.81
CA TRP A 33 -5.87 8.89 -6.97
C TRP A 33 -7.27 9.48 -6.77
N MET A 34 -8.27 8.61 -6.71
CA MET A 34 -9.61 9.05 -6.30
C MET A 34 -9.59 9.52 -4.84
N SER A 35 -10.52 10.39 -4.46
CA SER A 35 -10.66 10.76 -3.05
C SER A 35 -10.98 9.53 -2.20
N GLU A 36 -10.62 9.58 -0.92
CA GLU A 36 -10.95 8.50 0.02
C GLU A 36 -12.46 8.22 0.07
N ASP A 37 -13.28 9.27 -0.02
CA ASP A 37 -14.74 9.13 -0.01
C ASP A 37 -15.26 8.42 -1.26
N ALA A 38 -14.69 8.73 -2.44
CA ALA A 38 -15.03 8.02 -3.67
C ALA A 38 -14.63 6.55 -3.59
N MET A 39 -13.48 6.25 -2.97
CA MET A 39 -13.06 4.86 -2.75
C MET A 39 -13.98 4.15 -1.74
N LYS A 40 -14.34 4.78 -0.63
CA LYS A 40 -15.26 4.20 0.37
C LYS A 40 -16.63 3.90 -0.23
N ALA A 41 -17.14 4.77 -1.10
CA ALA A 41 -18.39 4.52 -1.84
C ALA A 41 -18.27 3.27 -2.73
N LYS A 42 -17.21 3.16 -3.55
CA LYS A 42 -16.94 1.96 -4.36
C LYS A 42 -16.81 0.69 -3.52
N VAL A 43 -16.10 0.76 -2.40
CA VAL A 43 -15.93 -0.37 -1.46
C VAL A 43 -17.30 -0.83 -0.93
N ALA A 44 -18.19 0.10 -0.61
CA ALA A 44 -19.56 -0.23 -0.18
C ALA A 44 -20.39 -0.86 -1.32
N GLU A 45 -20.28 -0.34 -2.55
CA GLU A 45 -20.94 -0.92 -3.75
C GLU A 45 -20.49 -2.35 -4.02
N MET A 46 -19.21 -2.67 -3.79
CA MET A 46 -18.67 -4.02 -3.88
C MET A 46 -19.23 -4.98 -2.80
N GLY A 47 -19.86 -4.44 -1.75
CA GLY A 47 -20.49 -5.21 -0.70
C GLY A 47 -19.62 -5.44 0.54
N TYR A 48 -18.49 -4.75 0.66
CA TYR A 48 -17.79 -4.69 1.93
C TYR A 48 -18.58 -3.79 2.90
N GLN A 49 -18.72 -4.27 4.12
CA GLN A 49 -19.53 -3.65 5.16
C GLN A 49 -18.77 -3.59 6.49
N LYS A 50 -19.28 -2.80 7.43
CA LYS A 50 -18.69 -2.65 8.78
C LYS A 50 -17.20 -2.30 8.72
N ILE A 51 -16.81 -1.41 7.80
CA ILE A 51 -15.42 -0.95 7.63
C ILE A 51 -14.92 -0.36 8.95
N LYS A 52 -13.91 -0.98 9.54
CA LYS A 52 -13.28 -0.57 10.80
C LYS A 52 -12.11 0.36 10.57
N THR A 53 -11.41 0.15 9.46
CA THR A 53 -10.22 0.91 9.09
C THR A 53 -10.24 1.15 7.60
N PHE A 54 -9.90 2.37 7.20
CA PHE A 54 -9.54 2.74 5.85
C PHE A 54 -8.23 3.51 5.95
N LYS A 55 -7.18 3.07 5.25
CA LYS A 55 -5.86 3.72 5.31
C LYS A 55 -5.14 3.65 3.97
N VAL A 56 -4.13 4.49 3.82
CA VAL A 56 -3.16 4.39 2.72
C VAL A 56 -2.01 3.48 3.16
N SER A 57 -1.77 2.42 2.40
CA SER A 57 -0.67 1.48 2.62
C SER A 57 0.21 1.44 1.40
N GLY A 58 1.33 2.16 1.43
CA GLY A 58 2.20 2.32 0.27
C GLY A 58 1.49 2.99 -0.89
N SER A 59 1.33 2.26 -1.99
CA SER A 59 0.61 2.72 -3.19
C SER A 59 -0.85 2.25 -3.27
N CYS A 60 -1.42 1.77 -2.15
CA CYS A 60 -2.77 1.24 -2.09
C CYS A 60 -3.67 2.04 -1.16
N TYR A 61 -4.98 1.98 -1.41
CA TYR A 61 -5.96 2.07 -0.33
C TYR A 61 -6.18 0.69 0.27
N GLU A 62 -6.31 0.61 1.59
CA GLU A 62 -6.52 -0.63 2.32
C GLU A 62 -7.71 -0.48 3.27
N ILE A 63 -8.55 -1.51 3.32
CA ILE A 63 -9.63 -1.61 4.29
C ILE A 63 -9.43 -2.81 5.21
N TYR A 64 -9.92 -2.66 6.44
CA TYR A 64 -10.32 -3.78 7.28
C TYR A 64 -11.82 -3.69 7.55
N GLY A 65 -12.56 -4.75 7.24
CA GLY A 65 -14.01 -4.78 7.39
C GLY A 65 -14.55 -6.19 7.30
N TYR A 66 -15.76 -6.30 6.77
CA TYR A 66 -16.45 -7.58 6.61
C TYR A 66 -17.06 -7.69 5.21
N THR A 67 -17.15 -8.90 4.66
CA THR A 67 -17.93 -9.17 3.45
C THR A 67 -19.44 -9.19 3.77
N LYS A 68 -20.29 -9.28 2.74
CA LYS A 68 -21.74 -9.47 2.89
C LYS A 68 -22.08 -10.71 3.75
N ASP A 69 -21.27 -11.76 3.64
CA ASP A 69 -21.41 -13.01 4.40
C ASP A 69 -20.83 -12.94 5.82
N ASN A 70 -20.51 -11.73 6.30
CA ASN A 70 -19.99 -11.46 7.65
C ASN A 70 -18.62 -12.13 7.94
N LYS A 71 -17.84 -12.41 6.89
CA LYS A 71 -16.44 -12.84 6.96
C LYS A 71 -15.52 -11.64 7.11
N LYS A 72 -14.44 -11.73 7.89
CA LYS A 72 -13.46 -10.63 8.00
C LYS A 72 -12.75 -10.46 6.66
N ALA A 73 -12.48 -9.22 6.27
CA ALA A 73 -11.82 -8.90 5.02
C ALA A 73 -10.73 -7.84 5.23
N GLU A 74 -9.52 -8.15 4.80
CA GLU A 74 -8.43 -7.20 4.56
C GLU A 74 -8.25 -7.08 3.05
N VAL A 75 -8.44 -5.88 2.50
CA VAL A 75 -8.47 -5.70 1.03
C VAL A 75 -7.69 -4.46 0.63
N TYR A 76 -6.81 -4.65 -0.35
CA TYR A 76 -5.97 -3.63 -0.95
C TYR A 76 -6.51 -3.28 -2.34
N PHE A 77 -6.69 -1.99 -2.60
CA PHE A 77 -7.25 -1.44 -3.82
C PHE A 77 -6.24 -0.57 -4.55
N ASN A 78 -6.26 -0.63 -5.87
CA ASN A 78 -5.64 0.38 -6.71
C ASN A 78 -6.37 1.71 -6.52
N PRO A 79 -5.70 2.78 -6.07
CA PRO A 79 -6.35 4.04 -5.73
C PRO A 79 -6.75 4.88 -6.94
N VAL A 80 -6.32 4.53 -8.15
CA VAL A 80 -6.71 5.19 -9.40
C VAL A 80 -7.96 4.53 -9.98
N THR A 81 -7.99 3.19 -10.01
CA THR A 81 -9.07 2.44 -10.69
C THR A 81 -10.15 1.93 -9.74
N GLY A 82 -9.82 1.74 -8.46
CA GLY A 82 -10.66 1.07 -7.47
C GLY A 82 -10.66 -0.45 -7.59
N ALA A 83 -9.82 -1.03 -8.45
CA ALA A 83 -9.71 -2.47 -8.59
C ALA A 83 -9.10 -3.11 -7.33
N VAL A 84 -9.62 -4.27 -6.93
CA VAL A 84 -9.01 -5.12 -5.89
C VAL A 84 -7.67 -5.65 -6.42
N VAL A 85 -6.59 -5.40 -5.69
CA VAL A 85 -5.24 -5.89 -6.00
C VAL A 85 -4.92 -7.12 -5.17
N LYS A 86 -5.32 -7.12 -3.90
CA LYS A 86 -5.18 -8.26 -2.98
C LYS A 86 -6.33 -8.28 -2.00
N SER A 87 -6.82 -9.47 -1.65
CA SER A 87 -7.83 -9.66 -0.61
C SER A 87 -7.49 -10.89 0.22
N GLU A 88 -7.63 -10.77 1.54
CA GLU A 88 -7.59 -11.87 2.50
C GLU A 88 -8.94 -11.91 3.21
N ILE A 89 -9.62 -13.05 3.14
CA ILE A 89 -10.97 -13.25 3.68
C ILE A 89 -10.98 -14.52 4.55
N ASP A 90 -11.42 -14.38 5.80
CA ASP A 90 -11.54 -15.49 6.77
C ASP A 90 -12.79 -16.34 6.54
#